data_AF-A0A7I8LFX2-F1
#
_entry.id   AF-A0A7I8LFX2-F1
#
_cell.length_a   1.000
_cell.length_b   1.000
_cell.length_c   1.000
_cell.angle_alpha   90.00
_cell.angle_beta   90.00
_cell.angle_gamma   90.00
#
_symmetry.space_group_name_H-M   'P 1'
#
loop_
_entity.id
_entity.type
_entity.pdbx_description
1 polymer ?
#
loop_
_entity_poly.entity_id
_entity_poly.type
_entity_poly.pdbx_seq_one_letter_code
_entity_poly.pdbx_strand_id
1 'polypeptide(L)' 'MEGEALEYLQQAKLVREYMAEFERIAAFLPHINTEVLEDAYVWGLKLAIRSELAMQKPLELREIMDLSIQVETHLREI' A
#
# COMPACT_ATOMS: atom_id res chain seq x y z
N MET A 1 -17.33 11.39 -3.48
CA MET A 1 -17.52 9.94 -3.72
C MET A 1 -16.46 9.38 -4.68
N GLU A 2 -15.21 9.88 -4.65
CA GLU A 2 -14.13 9.35 -5.50
C GLU A 2 -13.00 8.68 -4.68
N GLY A 3 -12.86 9.02 -3.38
CA GLY A 3 -11.91 8.38 -2.46
C GLY A 3 -12.35 7.03 -1.88
N GLU A 4 -13.64 6.70 -1.90
CA GLU A 4 -14.19 5.47 -1.31
C GLU A 4 -13.59 4.19 -1.92
N ALA A 5 -13.22 4.20 -3.20
CA ALA A 5 -12.68 3.01 -3.87
C ALA A 5 -11.35 2.53 -3.25
N LEU A 6 -10.55 3.44 -2.69
CA LEU A 6 -9.31 3.11 -2.00
C LEU A 6 -9.57 2.66 -0.55
N GLU A 7 -10.60 3.20 0.11
CA GLU A 7 -10.95 2.84 1.49
C GLU A 7 -11.32 1.36 1.66
N TYR A 8 -11.90 0.75 0.63
CA TYR A 8 -12.28 -0.67 0.64
C TYR A 8 -11.20 -1.61 0.08
N LEU A 9 -10.12 -1.07 -0.52
CA LEU A 9 -9.09 -1.90 -1.11
C LEU A 9 -8.20 -2.49 -0.02
N GLN A 10 -8.23 -3.83 0.10
CA GLN A 10 -7.49 -4.57 1.10
C GLN A 10 -6.64 -5.65 0.46
N GLN A 11 -5.43 -5.85 0.97
CA GLN A 11 -4.51 -6.88 0.52
C GLN A 11 -5.06 -8.28 0.84
N ALA A 12 -5.71 -8.91 -0.13
CA ALA A 12 -6.19 -10.28 -0.01
C ALA A 12 -5.07 -11.32 -0.19
N LYS A 13 -4.11 -11.06 -1.08
CA LYS A 13 -3.08 -12.02 -1.53
C LYS A 13 -1.66 -11.48 -1.34
N LEU A 14 -0.86 -11.50 -2.42
CA LEU A 14 0.48 -10.92 -2.51
C LEU A 14 0.41 -9.40 -2.52
N VAL A 15 1.41 -8.75 -1.95
CA VAL A 15 1.60 -7.30 -2.03
C VAL A 15 1.65 -6.85 -3.49
N ARG A 16 2.33 -7.61 -4.36
CA ARG A 16 2.40 -7.26 -5.80
C ARG A 16 1.03 -7.22 -6.48
N GLU A 17 0.13 -8.14 -6.12
CA GLU A 17 -1.24 -8.16 -6.67
C GLU A 17 -2.05 -6.97 -6.13
N TYR A 18 -1.95 -6.72 -4.83
CA TYR A 18 -2.58 -5.57 -4.19
C TYR A 18 -2.09 -4.23 -4.77
N MET A 19 -0.77 -4.09 -4.95
CA MET A 19 -0.13 -2.90 -5.51
C MET A 19 -0.63 -2.61 -6.93
N ALA A 20 -0.67 -3.63 -7.79
CA ALA A 20 -1.19 -3.46 -9.15
C ALA A 20 -2.66 -3.02 -9.17
N GLU A 21 -3.47 -3.52 -8.23
CA GLU A 21 -4.86 -3.10 -8.10
C GLU A 21 -4.98 -1.66 -7.57
N PHE A 22 -4.17 -1.30 -6.58
CA PHE A 22 -4.10 0.05 -6.04
C PHE A 22 -3.70 1.06 -7.12
N GLU A 23 -2.61 0.80 -7.86
CA GLU A 23 -2.12 1.67 -8.94
C GLU A 23 -3.19 1.86 -10.03
N ARG A 24 -3.89 0.78 -10.39
CA ARG A 24 -5.00 0.84 -11.34
C ARG A 24 -6.11 1.78 -10.87
N ILE A 25 -6.49 1.73 -9.59
CA ILE A 25 -7.53 2.61 -9.04
C ILE A 25 -7.01 4.05 -8.92
N ALA A 26 -5.80 4.23 -8.37
CA ALA A 26 -5.17 5.54 -8.19
C ALA A 26 -4.97 6.30 -9.52
N ALA A 27 -4.72 5.59 -10.62
CA ALA A 27 -4.61 6.19 -11.96
C ALA A 27 -5.89 6.91 -12.41
N PHE A 28 -7.07 6.51 -11.89
CA PHE A 28 -8.35 7.19 -12.17
C PHE A 28 -8.63 8.35 -11.22
N LEU A 29 -7.75 8.61 -10.25
CA LEU A 29 -7.93 9.60 -9.19
C LEU A 29 -6.81 10.66 -9.20
N PRO A 30 -6.58 11.37 -10.33
CA PRO A 30 -5.44 12.29 -10.48
C PRO A 30 -5.51 13.53 -9.59
N HIS A 31 -6.65 13.79 -8.94
CA HIS A 31 -6.87 14.94 -8.06
C HIS A 31 -6.64 14.62 -6.58
N ILE A 32 -6.40 13.36 -6.22
CA ILE A 32 -6.16 12.95 -4.84
C ILE A 32 -4.73 13.31 -4.44
N ASN A 33 -4.58 13.88 -3.24
CA ASN A 33 -3.27 14.21 -2.67
C ASN A 33 -2.44 12.93 -2.45
N THR A 34 -1.15 12.98 -2.76
CA THR A 34 -0.20 11.90 -2.53
C THR A 34 -0.25 11.39 -1.09
N GLU A 35 -0.33 12.27 -0.09
CA GLU A 35 -0.42 11.85 1.33
C GLU A 35 -1.65 10.96 1.60
N VAL A 36 -2.77 11.24 0.92
CA VAL A 36 -4.00 10.43 1.04
C VAL A 36 -3.80 9.06 0.36
N LEU A 37 -3.06 9.01 -0.75
CA LEU A 37 -2.70 7.75 -1.41
C LEU A 37 -1.75 6.92 -0.55
N GLU A 38 -0.79 7.56 0.13
CA GLU A 38 0.13 6.92 1.07
C GLU A 38 -0.61 6.28 2.23
N ASP A 39 -1.47 7.05 2.90
CA ASP A 39 -2.29 6.54 3.98
C ASP A 39 -3.18 5.39 3.51
N ALA A 40 -3.89 5.56 2.39
CA ALA A 40 -4.79 4.54 1.86
C ALA A 40 -4.04 3.24 1.50
N TYR A 41 -2.85 3.35 0.91
CA TYR A 41 -2.01 2.20 0.58
C TYR A 41 -1.60 1.45 1.85
N VAL A 42 -1.07 2.16 2.85
CA VAL A 42 -0.64 1.56 4.12
C VAL A 42 -1.82 0.91 4.83
N TRP A 43 -2.98 1.56 4.87
CA TRP A 43 -4.18 1.02 5.52
C TRP A 43 -4.71 -0.25 4.87
N GLY A 44 -4.56 -0.40 3.55
CA GLY A 44 -4.97 -1.59 2.82
C GLY A 44 -4.02 -2.79 2.96
N LEU A 45 -2.79 -2.61 3.46
CA LEU A 45 -1.84 -3.70 3.68
C LEU A 45 -2.19 -4.55 4.91
N LYS A 46 -1.73 -5.80 4.90
CA LYS A 46 -1.80 -6.68 6.09
C LYS A 46 -1.07 -6.07 7.27
N LEU A 47 -1.62 -6.28 8.48
CA LEU A 47 -1.08 -5.73 9.72
C LEU A 47 0.41 -6.02 9.94
N ALA A 48 0.86 -7.25 9.65
CA ALA A 48 2.27 -7.63 9.80
C ALA A 48 3.20 -6.74 8.95
N ILE A 49 2.80 -6.44 7.72
CA ILE A 49 3.59 -5.60 6.81
C ILE A 49 3.56 -4.15 7.28
N ARG A 50 2.39 -3.65 7.69
CA ARG A 50 2.24 -2.30 8.24
C ARG A 50 3.14 -2.04 9.45
N SER A 51 3.24 -3.01 10.36
CA SER A 51 4.08 -2.90 11.55
C SER A 51 5.55 -2.73 11.19
N GLU A 52 6.05 -3.51 10.22
CA GLU A 52 7.43 -3.39 9.74
C GLU A 52 7.69 -2.06 9.00
N LEU A 53 6.74 -1.61 8.17
CA LEU A 53 6.84 -0.31 7.51
C LEU A 53 6.90 0.85 8.52
N ALA A 54 6.11 0.78 9.60
CA ALA A 54 6.14 1.78 10.66
C ALA A 54 7.51 1.86 11.37
N MET A 55 8.25 0.75 11.42
CA MET A 55 9.62 0.74 11.96
C MET A 55 10.62 1.36 10.99
N GLN A 56 10.45 1.14 9.68
CA GLN A 56 11.36 1.62 8.64
C GLN A 56 11.15 3.10 8.27
N LYS A 57 9.95 3.64 8.51
CA LYS A 57 9.58 5.05 8.27
C LYS A 57 9.86 5.54 6.84
N PRO A 58 9.33 4.88 5.81
CA PRO A 58 9.38 5.40 4.45
C PRO A 58 8.72 6.79 4.35
N LEU A 59 9.22 7.62 3.44
CA LEU A 59 8.82 9.02 3.32
C LEU A 59 7.90 9.30 2.13
N GLU A 60 7.89 8.43 1.12
CA GLU A 60 7.15 8.66 -0.12
C GLU A 60 6.42 7.38 -0.56
N LEU A 61 5.28 7.54 -1.22
CA LEU A 61 4.45 6.44 -1.72
C LEU A 61 5.23 5.34 -2.44
N ARG A 62 6.15 5.71 -3.32
CA ARG A 62 6.97 4.74 -4.07
C ARG A 62 7.83 3.88 -3.14
N GLU A 63 8.44 4.50 -2.14
CA GLU A 63 9.25 3.81 -1.15
C GLU A 63 8.38 2.87 -0.30
N ILE A 64 7.19 3.31 0.09
CA ILE A 64 6.19 2.47 0.79
C ILE A 64 5.90 1.21 -0.03
N MET A 65 5.62 1.36 -1.33
CA MET A 65 5.32 0.23 -2.21
C MET A 65 6.51 -0.73 -2.33
N ASP A 66 7.71 -0.22 -2.61
CA ASP A 66 8.91 -1.04 -2.76
C ASP A 66 9.26 -1.79 -1.47
N LEU A 67 9.21 -1.11 -0.32
CA LEU A 67 9.47 -1.73 0.99
C LEU A 67 8.41 -2.77 1.35
N SER A 68 7.13 -2.55 1.03
CA SER A 68 6.07 -3.50 1.34
C SER A 68 6.30 -4.87 0.67
N ILE A 69 6.88 -4.88 -0.54
CA ILE A 69 7.28 -6.10 -1.26
C ILE A 69 8.45 -6.79 -0.57
N GLN A 70 9.46 -6.02 -0.16
CA GLN A 70 10.63 -6.56 0.55
C GLN A 70 10.23 -7.18 1.89
N VAL A 71 9.38 -6.49 2.64
CA VAL A 71 8.82 -6.97 3.91
C VAL A 71 8.01 -8.24 3.72
N GLU A 72 7.10 -8.30 2.75
CA GLU A 72 6.34 -9.55 2.48
C GLU A 72 7.28 -10.71 2.15
N THR A 73 8.34 -10.45 1.37
CA THR A 73 9.35 -11.45 1.02
C THR A 73 10.04 -11.97 2.28
N HIS A 74 10.53 -11.06 3.13
CA HIS A 74 11.17 -11.40 4.38
C HIS A 74 10.26 -12.22 5.32
N LEU A 75 9.00 -11.80 5.49
CA LEU A 75 8.02 -12.49 6.34
C LEU A 75 7.65 -13.89 5.85
N ARG A 76 7.90 -14.23 4.58
CA ARG A 76 7.66 -15.57 4.02
C ARG A 76 8.84 -16.51 4.18
N GLU A 77 10.03 -15.97 4.50
CA GLU A 77 11.26 -16.73 4.71
C GLU A 77 11.45 -17.16 6.18
N ILE A 78 10.60 -16.64 7.09
CA ILE A 78 10.56 -16.95 8.53
C ILE A 78 9.45 -17.96 8.80
#